data_AF-A0A2V7E6L4-F1
#
_entry.id   AF-A0A2V7E6L4-F1
#
_cell.length_a   1.000
_cell.length_b   1.000
_cell.length_c   1.000
_cell.angle_alpha   90.00
_cell.angle_beta   90.00
_cell.angle_gamma   90.00
#
_symmetry.space_group_name_H-M   'P 1'
#
loop_
_entity.id
_entity.type
_entity.pdbx_description
1 polymer ?
#
loop_
_entity_poly.entity_id
_entity_poly.type
_entity_poly.pdbx_seq_one_letter_code
_entity_poly.pdbx_strand_id
1 'polypeptide(L)'
;SCRPNVGVRGQITFVAMRDIPAGSELTIDYAMIDGDPAEHMECSCGAPECRKIVTGNDWQLPELRRRYTGYFSRYIQDRFVAGGG
;
A
#
# COMPACT_ATOMS: atom_id res chain seq x y z
N SER A 1 -1.56 -2.22 -7.38
CA SER A 1 -3.02 -2.07 -7.55
C SER A 1 -3.60 -1.19 -6.45
N CYS A 2 -4.59 -0.34 -6.72
CA CYS A 2 -5.31 0.45 -5.71
C CYS A 2 -6.35 -0.35 -4.92
N ARG A 3 -6.60 -1.61 -5.32
CA ARG A 3 -7.42 -2.59 -4.61
C ARG A 3 -6.64 -3.91 -4.52
N PRO A 4 -5.57 -3.95 -3.70
CA PRO A 4 -4.64 -5.08 -3.65
C PRO A 4 -5.27 -6.34 -3.08
N ASN A 5 -4.57 -7.47 -3.20
CA ASN A 5 -4.87 -8.72 -2.49
C ASN A 5 -3.72 -9.14 -1.55
N VAL A 6 -2.59 -8.44 -1.60
CA VAL A 6 -1.41 -8.68 -0.77
C VAL A 6 -1.04 -7.41 -0.01
N GLY A 7 -0.71 -7.58 1.27
CA GLY A 7 -0.16 -6.56 2.17
C GLY A 7 1.21 -6.97 2.70
N VAL A 8 1.78 -6.18 3.63
CA VAL A 8 3.09 -6.45 4.23
C VAL A 8 2.98 -6.59 5.75
N ARG A 9 3.73 -7.53 6.32
CA ARG A 9 3.94 -7.65 7.76
C ARG A 9 5.44 -7.66 8.06
N GLY A 10 5.86 -6.84 9.01
CA GLY A 10 7.29 -6.68 9.32
C GLY A 10 8.04 -5.95 8.21
N GLN A 11 9.29 -6.34 7.94
CA GLN A 11 10.15 -5.61 7.00
C GLN A 11 9.84 -5.92 5.54
N ILE A 12 9.82 -7.19 5.15
CA ILE A 12 9.73 -7.62 3.75
C ILE A 12 8.74 -8.77 3.49
N THR A 13 7.99 -9.22 4.50
CA THR A 13 7.10 -10.38 4.35
C THR A 13 5.75 -9.95 3.76
N PHE A 14 5.45 -10.45 2.56
CA PHE A 14 4.18 -10.25 1.90
C PHE A 14 3.16 -11.29 2.37
N VAL A 15 1.94 -10.85 2.66
CA VAL A 15 0.86 -11.71 3.16
C VAL A 15 -0.44 -11.47 2.39
N ALA A 16 -1.20 -12.54 2.17
CA ALA A 16 -2.53 -12.42 1.60
C ALA A 16 -3.48 -11.68 2.56
N MET A 17 -4.26 -10.75 2.05
CA MET A 17 -5.25 -9.97 2.82
C MET A 17 -6.64 -10.64 2.83
N ARG A 18 -6.81 -11.65 1.97
CA ARG A 18 -8.04 -12.41 1.70
C ARG A 18 -7.65 -13.68 0.95
N ASP A 19 -8.58 -14.61 0.77
CA ASP A 19 -8.36 -15.76 -0.10
C ASP A 19 -8.10 -15.31 -1.55
N ILE A 20 -7.10 -15.91 -2.18
CA ILE A 20 -6.66 -15.60 -3.54
C ILE A 20 -6.79 -16.85 -4.40
N PRO A 21 -7.68 -16.86 -5.41
CA PRO A 21 -7.80 -17.99 -6.32
C PRO A 21 -6.50 -18.25 -7.09
N ALA A 22 -6.19 -19.52 -7.32
CA ALA A 22 -5.03 -19.92 -8.11
C ALA A 22 -5.03 -19.25 -9.50
N GLY A 23 -3.87 -18.79 -9.94
CA GLY A 23 -3.71 -18.07 -11.21
C GLY A 23 -4.07 -16.57 -11.17
N SER A 24 -4.58 -16.06 -10.05
CA SER A 24 -4.78 -14.62 -9.87
C SER A 24 -3.44 -13.90 -9.72
N GLU A 25 -3.32 -12.69 -10.27
CA GLU A 25 -2.17 -11.83 -10.04
C GLU A 25 -2.09 -11.39 -8.57
N LEU A 26 -0.92 -11.49 -7.97
CA LEU A 26 -0.64 -10.93 -6.66
C LEU A 26 -0.30 -9.46 -6.79
N THR A 27 -1.06 -8.60 -6.13
CA THR A 27 -0.93 -7.15 -6.25
C THR A 27 -0.86 -6.50 -4.88
N ILE A 28 0.05 -5.52 -4.79
CA ILE A 28 0.24 -4.65 -3.63
C ILE A 28 -0.14 -3.20 -3.98
N ASP A 29 -0.49 -2.42 -2.96
CA ASP A 29 -0.59 -0.96 -3.03
C ASP A 29 0.72 -0.34 -2.51
N TYR A 30 1.38 0.51 -3.31
CA TYR A 30 2.66 1.14 -2.95
C TYR A 30 2.57 1.99 -1.68
N ALA A 31 1.38 2.49 -1.31
CA ALA A 31 1.19 3.18 -0.03
C ALA A 31 1.58 2.32 1.19
N MET A 32 1.64 0.98 1.05
CA MET A 32 2.06 0.07 2.12
C MET A 32 3.58 -0.07 2.27
N ILE A 33 4.36 0.33 1.26
CA ILE A 33 5.81 0.06 1.18
C ILE A 33 6.67 1.28 0.85
N ASP A 34 6.10 2.29 0.21
CA ASP A 34 6.83 3.45 -0.31
C ASP A 34 6.48 4.73 0.47
N GLY A 35 7.52 5.52 0.70
CA GLY A 35 7.50 6.75 1.48
C GLY A 35 8.39 7.85 0.91
N ASP A 36 8.94 7.68 -0.31
CA ASP A 36 9.77 8.69 -0.97
C ASP A 36 8.90 9.76 -1.64
N PRO A 37 8.93 11.03 -1.19
CA PRO A 37 8.12 12.10 -1.77
C PRO A 37 8.39 12.39 -3.25
N ALA A 38 9.55 11.99 -3.79
CA ALA A 38 9.88 12.19 -5.20
C ALA A 38 9.22 11.16 -6.12
N GLU A 39 8.84 10.00 -5.58
CA GLU A 39 8.27 8.90 -6.34
C GLU A 39 6.82 9.18 -6.75
N HIS A 40 6.55 9.00 -8.04
CA HIS A 40 5.22 9.08 -8.61
C HIS A 40 5.12 8.18 -9.85
N MET A 41 3.96 7.57 -10.04
CA MET A 41 3.70 6.74 -11.22
C MET A 41 2.24 6.82 -11.67
N GLU A 42 2.03 6.74 -12.98
CA GLU A 42 0.69 6.55 -13.55
C GLU A 42 0.17 5.14 -13.23
N CYS A 43 -1.11 5.06 -12.83
CA CYS A 43 -1.75 3.82 -12.40
C CYS A 43 -2.87 3.40 -13.34
N SER A 44 -2.68 2.23 -13.96
CA SER A 44 -3.62 1.59 -14.89
C SER A 44 -4.29 0.35 -14.30
N CYS A 45 -4.31 0.19 -12.97
CA CYS A 45 -4.72 -1.06 -12.31
C CYS A 45 -6.20 -1.50 -12.49
N GLY A 46 -7.04 -0.70 -13.15
CA GLY A 46 -8.43 -1.04 -13.47
C GLY A 46 -9.41 -1.10 -12.29
N ALA A 47 -8.97 -0.90 -11.04
CA ALA A 47 -9.86 -0.86 -9.88
C ALA A 47 -10.85 0.33 -9.97
N PRO A 48 -12.10 0.19 -9.50
CA PRO A 48 -13.06 1.30 -9.44
C PRO A 48 -12.52 2.52 -8.67
N GLU A 49 -11.77 2.27 -7.60
CA GLU A 49 -11.11 3.27 -6.77
C GLU A 49 -9.66 3.58 -7.22
N CYS A 50 -9.32 3.36 -8.49
CA CYS A 50 -7.99 3.65 -9.00
C CYS A 50 -7.66 5.15 -8.84
N ARG A 51 -6.58 5.45 -8.10
CA ARG A 51 -6.07 6.82 -7.86
C ARG A 51 -5.54 7.52 -9.10
N LYS A 52 -5.32 6.79 -10.21
CA LYS A 52 -4.72 7.24 -11.48
C LYS A 52 -3.26 7.67 -11.40
N ILE A 53 -2.85 8.28 -10.31
CA ILE A 53 -1.46 8.56 -9.97
C ILE A 53 -1.23 8.02 -8.57
N VAL A 54 -0.17 7.25 -8.40
CA VAL A 54 0.30 6.79 -7.09
C VAL A 54 1.53 7.61 -6.74
N THR A 55 1.60 8.12 -5.52
CA THR A 55 2.75 8.90 -5.03
C THR A 55 3.37 8.24 -3.81
N GLY A 56 4.65 8.51 -3.54
CA GLY A 56 5.29 8.08 -2.29
C GLY A 56 4.80 8.84 -1.05
N ASN A 57 3.81 9.73 -1.16
CA ASN A 57 3.11 10.33 -0.02
C ASN A 57 1.73 9.68 0.25
N ASP A 58 1.30 8.72 -0.56
CA ASP A 58 -0.04 8.11 -0.44
C ASP A 58 -0.26 7.40 0.91
N TRP A 59 0.81 6.95 1.58
CA TRP A 59 0.75 6.41 2.94
C TRP A 59 0.18 7.39 3.98
N GLN A 60 0.15 8.69 3.67
CA GLN A 60 -0.42 9.73 4.53
C GLN A 60 -1.94 9.83 4.42
N LEU A 61 -2.53 9.31 3.34
CA LEU A 61 -3.95 9.42 3.07
C LEU A 61 -4.77 8.70 4.16
N PRO A 62 -5.67 9.39 4.90
CA PRO A 62 -6.42 8.80 6.00
C PRO A 62 -7.25 7.57 5.59
N GLU A 63 -7.81 7.59 4.39
CA GLU A 63 -8.57 6.47 3.85
C GLU A 63 -7.70 5.23 3.61
N LEU A 64 -6.45 5.38 3.15
CA LEU A 64 -5.54 4.25 2.94
C LEU A 64 -4.99 3.73 4.27
N ARG A 65 -4.69 4.61 5.22
CA ARG A 65 -4.31 4.21 6.59
C ARG A 65 -5.37 3.34 7.25
N ARG A 66 -6.64 3.75 7.16
CA ARG A 66 -7.77 2.94 7.67
C ARG A 66 -7.91 1.63 6.90
N ARG A 67 -7.86 1.68 5.57
CA ARG A 67 -8.06 0.50 4.70
C ARG A 67 -6.99 -0.58 4.90
N TYR A 68 -5.74 -0.19 5.12
CA TYR A 68 -4.59 -1.09 5.17
C TYR A 68 -4.02 -1.25 6.59
N THR A 69 -4.82 -0.98 7.62
CA THR A 69 -4.43 -1.21 9.01
C THR A 69 -3.92 -2.64 9.19
N GLY A 70 -2.70 -2.78 9.73
CA GLY A 70 -2.03 -4.07 9.92
C GLY A 70 -1.29 -4.65 8.70
N TYR A 71 -1.28 -3.93 7.57
CA TYR A 71 -0.66 -4.39 6.31
C TYR A 71 0.43 -3.44 5.76
N PHE A 72 0.82 -2.43 6.54
CA PHE A 72 1.97 -1.57 6.23
C PHE A 72 3.28 -2.27 6.56
N SER A 73 4.30 -2.06 5.73
CA SER A 73 5.67 -2.43 6.05
C SER A 73 6.17 -1.71 7.30
N ARG A 74 7.15 -2.29 7.98
CA ARG A 74 7.78 -1.69 9.16
C ARG A 74 8.32 -0.29 8.87
N TYR A 75 8.89 -0.10 7.67
CA TYR A 75 9.36 1.19 7.19
C TYR A 75 8.27 2.28 7.26
N ILE A 76 7.08 2.01 6.71
CA ILE A 76 5.97 2.98 6.75
C ILE A 76 5.40 3.15 8.16
N GLN A 77 5.33 2.07 8.93
CA GLN A 77 4.89 2.14 10.33
C GLN A 77 5.80 3.05 11.18
N ASP A 78 7.11 2.95 11.01
CA ASP A 78 8.07 3.82 11.71
C ASP A 78 7.89 5.30 11.30
N ARG A 79 7.52 5.58 10.05
CA ARG A 79 7.21 6.96 9.58
C ARG A 79 5.92 7.52 10.19
N PHE A 80 4.91 6.70 10.48
CA PHE A 80 3.72 7.16 11.21
C PHE A 80 4.10 7.74 12.58
N VAL A 81 5.07 7.13 13.25
CA VAL A 81 5.56 7.58 14.56
C VAL A 81 6.43 8.83 14.42
N ALA A 82 7.34 8.86 13.45
CA ALA A 82 8.25 9.99 13.24
C ALA A 82 7.53 11.29 12.81
N GLY A 83 6.40 11.19 12.09
CA GLY A 83 5.59 12.35 11.69
C GLY A 83 4.47 12.73 12.66
N GLY A 84 4.35 12.04 13.81
CA GLY A 84 3.30 12.24 14.81
C GLY A 84 3.81 12.90 16.09
N GLY A 85 4.66 13.93 15.97
CA GLY A 85 5.12 14.80 17.06
C GLY A 85 4.46 16.18 17.01
#